data_AF-A0A1Y3C7J9-F1
#
_entry.id   AF-A0A1Y3C7J9-F1
#
_cell.length_a   1.000
_cell.length_b   1.000
_cell.length_c   1.000
_cell.angle_alpha   90.00
_cell.angle_beta   90.00
_cell.angle_gamma   90.00
#
_symmetry.space_group_name_H-M   'P 1'
#
loop_
_entity.id
_entity.type
_entity.pdbx_description
1 polymer ?
#
loop_
_entity_poly.entity_id
_entity_poly.type
_entity_poly.pdbx_seq_one_letter_code
_entity_poly.pdbx_strand_id
1 'polypeptide(L)'
;MKQYQRAALALVVAKLEFGNHKSNIYDYNESAYPQISGNVNTQEAKLYDYQRSAVFEGRNTGREFNLYDYGHSEFISLKKKGIKKYEGYHYGNSSYYEITISGSTISLYDFSTGQYYKFS
;
A
#
# COMPACT_ATOMS: atom_id res chain seq x y z
N MET A 1 -8.90 -4.92 4.86
CA MET A 1 -8.08 -3.71 5.01
C MET A 1 -8.98 -2.50 4.80
N LYS A 2 -8.79 -1.37 5.51
CA LYS A 2 -9.59 -0.16 5.24
C LYS A 2 -9.16 0.49 3.92
N GLN A 3 -10.05 1.26 3.30
CA GLN A 3 -9.81 1.98 2.06
C GLN A 3 -8.48 2.78 2.07
N TYR A 4 -8.28 3.65 3.07
CA TYR A 4 -7.08 4.49 3.17
C TYR A 4 -5.78 3.69 3.27
N GLN A 5 -5.81 2.53 3.95
CA GLN A 5 -4.66 1.63 4.04
C GLN A 5 -4.37 0.98 2.69
N ARG A 6 -5.41 0.58 1.93
CA ARG A 6 -5.23 0.04 0.57
C ARG A 6 -4.62 1.08 -0.35
N ALA A 7 -5.08 2.32 -0.31
CA ALA A 7 -4.52 3.42 -1.08
C ALA A 7 -3.06 3.73 -0.70
N ALA A 8 -2.76 3.85 0.61
CA ALA A 8 -1.39 4.07 1.08
C ALA A 8 -0.46 2.93 0.64
N LEU A 9 -0.90 1.68 0.79
CA LEU A 9 -0.15 0.50 0.39
C LEU A 9 0.06 0.43 -1.13
N ALA A 10 -0.96 0.79 -1.92
CA ALA A 10 -0.84 0.90 -3.37
C ALA A 10 0.19 1.97 -3.77
N LEU A 11 0.21 3.13 -3.09
CA LEU A 11 1.21 4.17 -3.33
C LEU A 11 2.62 3.72 -2.94
N VAL A 12 2.77 2.95 -1.84
CA VAL A 12 4.05 2.32 -1.48
C VAL A 12 4.53 1.41 -2.61
N VAL A 13 3.69 0.52 -3.10
CA VAL A 13 4.03 -0.39 -4.20
C VAL A 13 4.35 0.38 -5.48
N ALA A 14 3.57 1.41 -5.82
CA ALA A 14 3.80 2.26 -6.98
C ALA A 14 5.19 2.93 -6.91
N LYS A 15 5.54 3.52 -5.77
CA LYS A 15 6.82 4.19 -5.59
C LYS A 15 8.00 3.20 -5.55
N LEU A 16 7.82 1.99 -5.04
CA LEU A 16 8.85 0.94 -5.11
C LEU A 16 9.12 0.48 -6.56
N GLU A 17 8.10 0.46 -7.40
CA GLU A 17 8.16 -0.15 -8.73
C GLU A 17 8.41 0.85 -9.86
N PHE A 18 8.06 2.12 -9.63
CA PHE A 18 8.21 3.20 -10.60
C PHE A 18 9.11 4.32 -10.06
N GLY A 19 9.32 4.42 -8.75
CA GLY A 19 10.13 5.48 -8.12
C GLY A 19 9.28 6.64 -7.59
N ASN A 20 9.92 7.56 -6.85
CA ASN A 20 9.23 8.64 -6.15
C ASN A 20 8.63 9.73 -7.05
N HIS A 21 8.87 9.69 -8.37
CA HIS A 21 8.18 10.57 -9.31
C HIS A 21 6.66 10.26 -9.38
N LYS A 22 6.23 9.07 -8.94
CA LYS A 22 4.84 8.80 -8.59
C LYS A 22 4.48 9.55 -7.31
N SER A 23 3.83 10.70 -7.46
CA SER A 23 3.46 11.60 -6.37
C SER A 23 2.11 11.26 -5.74
N ASN A 24 1.20 10.65 -6.50
CA ASN A 24 -0.14 10.28 -6.07
C ASN A 24 -0.55 8.91 -6.65
N ILE A 25 -1.72 8.44 -6.25
CA ILE A 25 -2.36 7.23 -6.77
C ILE A 25 -3.86 7.50 -6.91
N TYR A 26 -4.46 7.15 -8.04
CA TYR A 26 -5.91 7.17 -8.22
C TYR A 26 -6.52 5.90 -7.62
N ASP A 27 -7.56 6.03 -6.82
CA ASP A 27 -8.36 4.91 -6.31
C ASP A 27 -9.65 4.80 -7.14
N TYR A 28 -9.78 3.73 -7.92
CA TYR A 28 -10.93 3.52 -8.80
C TYR A 28 -12.21 3.15 -8.05
N ASN A 29 -12.10 2.57 -6.85
CA ASN A 29 -13.27 2.25 -6.03
C ASN A 29 -13.92 3.52 -5.47
N GLU A 30 -13.10 4.54 -5.24
CA GLU A 30 -13.51 5.81 -4.63
C GLU A 30 -13.67 6.92 -5.68
N SER A 31 -13.27 6.63 -6.92
CA SER A 31 -13.24 7.58 -8.03
C SER A 31 -12.48 8.87 -7.70
N ALA A 32 -11.41 8.77 -6.91
CA ALA A 32 -10.70 9.93 -6.36
C ALA A 32 -9.20 9.70 -6.23
N TYR A 33 -8.45 10.79 -6.05
CA TYR A 33 -7.05 10.76 -5.61
C TYR A 33 -6.99 10.98 -4.09
N PRO A 34 -6.70 9.94 -3.28
CA PRO A 34 -6.46 10.12 -1.86
C PRO A 34 -5.32 11.12 -1.62
N GLN A 35 -5.48 11.99 -0.63
CA GLN A 35 -4.47 13.01 -0.33
C GLN A 35 -3.39 12.37 0.55
N ILE A 36 -2.52 11.59 -0.09
CA ILE A 36 -1.42 10.87 0.55
C ILE A 36 -0.13 11.23 -0.19
N SER A 37 0.90 11.63 0.56
CA SER A 37 2.20 11.96 -0.02
C SER A 37 3.34 11.42 0.85
N GLY A 38 4.56 11.40 0.31
CA GLY A 38 5.74 10.99 1.05
C GLY A 38 6.76 10.27 0.18
N ASN A 39 7.75 9.67 0.82
CA ASN A 39 8.87 9.03 0.14
C ASN A 39 8.92 7.54 0.48
N VAL A 40 9.26 6.76 -0.52
CA VAL A 40 9.44 5.32 -0.39
C VAL A 40 10.69 4.92 -1.16
N ASN A 41 11.54 4.13 -0.53
CA ASN A 41 12.73 3.55 -1.13
C ASN A 41 12.82 2.07 -0.72
N THR A 42 13.91 1.41 -1.05
CA THR A 42 14.08 -0.03 -0.77
C THR A 42 14.24 -0.36 0.72
N GLN A 43 14.55 0.63 1.57
CA GLN A 43 14.81 0.48 3.00
C GLN A 43 13.64 0.93 3.87
N GLU A 44 12.90 1.95 3.45
CA GLU A 44 11.77 2.50 4.21
C GLU A 44 10.65 3.03 3.32
N ALA A 45 9.45 3.03 3.89
CA ALA A 45 8.29 3.71 3.36
C ALA A 45 7.82 4.71 4.42
N LYS A 46 7.60 5.97 4.03
CA LYS A 46 7.04 6.98 4.92
C LYS A 46 6.08 7.86 4.15
N LEU A 47 4.81 7.70 4.44
CA LEU A 47 3.71 8.44 3.85
C LEU A 47 2.93 9.18 4.93
N TYR A 48 2.35 10.31 4.56
CA TYR A 48 1.40 11.06 5.37
C TYR A 48 0.08 11.16 4.62
N ASP A 49 -1.00 10.77 5.31
CA ASP A 49 -2.37 10.86 4.86
C ASP A 49 -3.01 12.14 5.44
N TYR A 50 -3.21 13.13 4.59
CA TYR A 50 -3.73 14.45 4.98
C TYR A 50 -5.22 14.44 5.31
N GLN A 51 -5.98 13.45 4.81
CA GLN A 51 -7.40 13.34 5.12
C GLN A 51 -7.62 12.82 6.52
N ARG A 52 -6.74 11.93 6.99
CA ARG A 52 -6.80 11.36 8.35
C ARG A 52 -5.86 12.03 9.35
N SER A 53 -5.02 12.95 8.90
CA SER A 53 -3.92 13.52 9.69
C SER A 53 -3.04 12.44 10.31
N ALA A 54 -2.71 11.40 9.53
CA ALA A 54 -2.08 10.17 10.05
C ALA A 54 -0.84 9.75 9.23
N VAL A 55 0.12 9.15 9.91
CA VAL A 55 1.33 8.59 9.29
C VAL A 55 1.10 7.12 8.90
N PHE A 56 1.62 6.73 7.74
CA PHE A 56 1.73 5.35 7.30
C PHE A 56 3.20 5.09 6.97
N GLU A 57 3.91 4.34 7.81
CA GLU A 57 5.34 4.14 7.62
C GLU A 57 5.83 2.76 8.01
N GLY A 58 7.06 2.42 7.62
CA GLY A 58 7.67 1.17 8.00
C GLY A 58 9.04 0.97 7.36
N ARG A 59 9.74 -0.06 7.85
CA ARG A 59 11.09 -0.42 7.39
C ARG A 59 11.10 -1.79 6.73
N ASN A 60 11.95 -1.94 5.74
CA ASN A 60 12.28 -3.21 5.15
C ASN A 60 13.31 -3.93 6.04
N THR A 61 12.99 -5.15 6.43
CA THR A 61 13.83 -6.01 7.26
C THR A 61 14.86 -6.82 6.45
N GLY A 62 14.92 -6.60 5.13
CA GLY A 62 15.64 -7.44 4.17
C GLY A 62 14.80 -8.59 3.63
N ARG A 63 13.71 -8.95 4.32
CA ARG A 63 12.73 -9.96 3.87
C ARG A 63 11.42 -9.35 3.39
N GLU A 64 10.91 -8.39 4.14
CA GLU A 64 9.64 -7.71 3.90
C GLU A 64 9.63 -6.35 4.60
N PHE A 65 8.73 -5.47 4.16
CA PHE A 65 8.39 -4.26 4.90
C PHE A 65 7.45 -4.58 6.05
N ASN A 66 7.78 -4.06 7.23
CA ASN A 66 6.89 -4.02 8.38
C ASN A 66 6.32 -2.60 8.47
N LEU A 67 5.12 -2.42 7.93
CA LEU A 67 4.40 -1.15 7.87
C LEU A 67 3.46 -1.03 9.06
N TYR A 68 3.21 0.21 9.47
CA TYR A 68 2.27 0.57 10.52
C TYR A 68 1.45 1.78 10.10
N ASP A 69 0.13 1.65 10.22
CA ASP A 69 -0.83 2.73 10.02
C ASP A 69 -1.19 3.37 11.35
N TYR A 70 -0.64 4.56 11.63
CA TYR A 70 -0.91 5.28 12.87
C TYR A 70 -2.38 5.73 12.99
N GLY A 71 -3.10 5.85 11.88
CA GLY A 71 -4.51 6.24 11.91
C GLY A 71 -5.45 5.15 12.44
N HIS A 72 -5.03 3.89 12.40
CA HIS A 72 -5.81 2.76 12.91
C HIS A 72 -5.07 1.89 13.93
N SER A 73 -3.80 2.20 14.19
CA SER A 73 -2.93 1.42 15.08
C SER A 73 -2.80 -0.05 14.67
N GLU A 74 -2.54 -0.27 13.38
CA GLU A 74 -2.50 -1.61 12.77
C GLU A 74 -1.19 -1.84 12.02
N PHE A 75 -0.65 -3.06 12.15
CA PHE A 75 0.50 -3.53 11.37
C PHE A 75 0.06 -4.13 10.04
N ILE A 76 0.91 -3.96 9.03
CA ILE A 76 0.76 -4.54 7.70
C ILE A 76 2.15 -5.02 7.22
N SER A 77 2.28 -6.29 6.86
CA SER A 77 3.51 -6.77 6.20
C SER A 77 3.38 -6.65 4.68
N LEU A 78 4.44 -6.25 3.98
CA LEU A 78 4.48 -6.22 2.51
C LEU A 78 5.76 -6.89 2.01
N LYS A 79 5.59 -7.98 1.25
CA LYS A 79 6.68 -8.79 0.72
C LYS A 79 6.61 -8.87 -0.80
N LYS A 80 7.74 -8.66 -1.47
CA LYS A 80 7.86 -8.90 -2.91
C LYS A 80 7.98 -10.41 -3.17
N LYS A 81 7.12 -10.95 -4.03
CA LYS A 81 7.08 -12.40 -4.36
C LYS A 81 7.60 -12.74 -5.75
N GLY A 82 7.76 -11.73 -6.60
CA GLY A 82 8.32 -11.90 -7.93
C GLY A 82 8.30 -10.59 -8.71
N ILE A 83 8.42 -10.70 -10.03
CA ILE A 83 8.30 -9.55 -10.93
C ILE A 83 6.89 -9.01 -10.83
N LYS A 84 6.75 -7.73 -10.44
CA LYS A 84 5.47 -7.02 -10.39
C LYS A 84 4.39 -7.71 -9.53
N LYS A 85 4.82 -8.48 -8.52
CA LYS A 85 3.95 -9.24 -7.61
C LYS A 85 4.39 -9.07 -6.16
N TYR A 86 3.43 -8.75 -5.31
CA TYR A 86 3.61 -8.63 -3.87
C TYR A 86 2.51 -9.40 -3.14
N GLU A 87 2.77 -9.74 -1.89
CA GLU A 87 1.80 -10.28 -0.95
C GLU A 87 2.00 -9.61 0.40
N GLY A 88 1.06 -9.85 1.31
CA GLY A 88 1.23 -9.42 2.68
C GLY A 88 0.14 -9.91 3.60
N TYR A 89 0.27 -9.53 4.86
CA TYR A 89 -0.70 -9.81 5.89
C TYR A 89 -1.10 -8.51 6.59
N HIS A 90 -2.41 -8.29 6.71
CA HIS A 90 -2.98 -7.17 7.44
C HIS A 90 -3.39 -7.66 8.83
N TYR A 91 -2.68 -7.21 9.86
CA TYR A 91 -2.84 -7.77 11.21
C TYR A 91 -4.16 -7.35 11.86
N GLY A 92 -4.68 -6.16 11.55
CA GLY A 92 -5.92 -5.65 12.14
C GLY A 92 -7.20 -6.41 11.75
N ASN A 93 -7.19 -7.10 10.62
CA ASN A 93 -8.32 -7.96 10.18
C ASN A 93 -7.91 -9.43 10.06
N SER A 94 -6.71 -9.77 10.51
CA SER A 94 -6.13 -11.12 10.46
C SER A 94 -6.23 -11.80 9.07
N SER A 95 -5.99 -11.05 7.99
CA SER A 95 -6.18 -11.54 6.63
C SER A 95 -4.99 -11.27 5.72
N TYR A 96 -4.77 -12.19 4.77
CA TYR A 96 -3.83 -12.02 3.67
C TYR A 96 -4.36 -11.06 2.60
N TYR A 97 -3.45 -10.57 1.77
CA TYR A 97 -3.74 -9.87 0.53
C TYR A 97 -2.65 -10.16 -0.51
N GLU A 98 -2.99 -9.94 -1.78
CA GLU A 98 -2.06 -10.03 -2.90
C GLU A 98 -2.12 -8.76 -3.75
N ILE A 99 -1.00 -8.39 -4.34
CA ILE A 99 -0.90 -7.24 -5.25
C ILE A 99 -0.20 -7.68 -6.53
N THR A 100 -0.83 -7.35 -7.67
CA THR A 100 -0.26 -7.53 -9.00
C THR A 100 -0.24 -6.20 -9.74
N ILE A 101 0.75 -6.03 -10.63
CA ILE A 101 0.92 -4.80 -11.40
C ILE A 101 0.96 -5.15 -12.88
N SER A 102 0.13 -4.48 -13.66
CA SER A 102 0.06 -4.59 -15.12
C SER A 102 0.04 -3.20 -15.74
N GLY A 103 1.10 -2.84 -16.48
CA GLY A 103 1.31 -1.45 -16.90
C GLY A 103 1.47 -0.52 -15.70
N SER A 104 0.66 0.54 -15.63
CA SER A 104 0.56 1.42 -14.47
C SER A 104 -0.51 0.99 -13.45
N THR A 105 -1.34 0.00 -13.78
CA THR A 105 -2.45 -0.42 -12.92
C THR A 105 -1.96 -1.39 -11.85
N ILE A 106 -2.29 -1.06 -10.61
CA ILE A 106 -2.07 -1.89 -9.42
C ILE A 106 -3.39 -2.53 -9.03
N SER A 107 -3.39 -3.84 -8.83
CA SER A 107 -4.55 -4.62 -8.42
C SER A 107 -4.28 -5.27 -7.08
N LEU A 108 -5.01 -4.86 -6.05
CA LEU A 108 -4.94 -5.41 -4.70
C LEU A 108 -6.14 -6.32 -4.47
N TYR A 109 -5.90 -7.63 -4.26
CA TYR A 109 -6.92 -8.56 -3.82
C TYR A 109 -6.88 -8.68 -2.30
N ASP A 110 -7.97 -8.29 -1.63
CA ASP A 110 -8.08 -8.30 -0.17
C ASP A 110 -8.97 -9.48 0.26
N PHE A 111 -8.35 -10.54 0.79
CA PHE A 111 -9.06 -11.77 1.17
C PHE A 111 -10.13 -11.53 2.25
N SER A 112 -10.02 -10.48 3.06
CA SER A 112 -11.03 -10.18 4.08
C SER A 112 -12.35 -9.69 3.49
N THR A 113 -12.30 -9.14 2.27
CA THR A 113 -13.47 -8.66 1.54
C THR A 113 -13.82 -9.57 0.36
N GLY A 114 -12.90 -10.43 -0.07
CA GLY A 114 -13.05 -11.24 -1.28
C GLY A 114 -13.04 -10.42 -2.58
N GLN A 115 -12.53 -9.19 -2.56
CA GLN A 115 -12.64 -8.23 -3.67
C GLN A 115 -11.29 -7.74 -4.18
N TYR A 116 -11.28 -7.31 -5.44
CA TYR A 116 -10.19 -6.56 -6.05
C TYR A 116 -10.43 -5.05 -5.92
N TYR A 117 -9.38 -4.34 -5.51
CA TYR A 117 -9.29 -2.89 -5.50
C TYR A 117 -8.24 -2.47 -6.53
N LYS A 118 -8.56 -1.47 -7.36
CA LYS A 118 -7.71 -1.05 -8.47
C LYS A 118 -7.17 0.35 -8.23
N PHE A 119 -5.93 0.57 -8.66
CA PHE A 119 -5.24 1.85 -8.51
C PHE A 119 -4.36 2.17 -9.73
N SER A 120 -4.09 3.45 -10.03
CA SER A 120 -3.14 3.88 -11.10
C SER A 120 -2.44 5.20 -10.84
#